data_AF-A0A930AZF9-F1
#
_entry.id   AF-A0A930AZF9-F1
#
_cell.length_a   1.000
_cell.length_b   1.000
_cell.length_c   1.000
_cell.angle_alpha   90.00
_cell.angle_beta   90.00
_cell.angle_gamma   90.00
#
_symmetry.space_group_name_H-M   'P 1'
#
loop_
_entity.id
_entity.type
_entity.pdbx_description
1 polymer ?
#
loop_
_entity_poly.entity_id
_entity_poly.type
_entity_poly.pdbx_seq_one_letter_code
_entity_poly.pdbx_strand_id
1 'polypeptide(L)'
;MTKAGAEAANYPFATIDPNVGMVEVPDERLQKLTEMITPKKTVPTTFEFTDIAGIVKGASKGEGLGNKFLANIREVDAIVHVVRAFDDENVMREQGREDAFVDPLADIDTINLELILADLESVNKRYARVEKMARTQKDKDSVAEFIVLQKIKPVLEDGKSARTIEFTDEEQKVVKGLFLLT
;
A
#
# COMPACT_ATOMS: atom_id res chain seq x y z
N MET A 1 3.93 0.53 -18.01
CA MET A 1 4.87 1.65 -17.77
C MET A 1 6.32 1.28 -18.13
N THR A 2 6.56 0.40 -19.10
CA THR A 2 7.90 -0.06 -19.49
C THR A 2 8.12 0.14 -21.00
N LYS A 3 8.20 1.40 -21.42
CA LYS A 3 8.88 1.79 -22.67
C LYS A 3 10.28 2.37 -22.42
N ALA A 4 10.77 2.26 -21.18
CA ALA A 4 12.10 2.66 -20.73
C ALA A 4 12.93 1.46 -20.21
N GLY A 5 12.86 0.31 -20.89
CA GLY A 5 13.92 -0.70 -20.81
C GLY A 5 13.92 -1.70 -19.64
N ALA A 6 12.78 -1.98 -18.98
CA ALA A 6 12.72 -3.15 -18.10
C ALA A 6 12.28 -4.38 -18.89
N GLU A 7 13.10 -5.43 -18.86
CA GLU A 7 12.77 -6.75 -19.42
C GLU A 7 11.58 -7.34 -18.66
N ALA A 8 10.46 -7.53 -19.35
CA ALA A 8 9.32 -8.27 -18.84
C ALA A 8 9.65 -9.78 -18.88
N ALA A 9 10.20 -10.31 -17.79
CA ALA A 9 10.37 -11.74 -17.61
C ALA A 9 9.10 -12.33 -16.97
N ASN A 10 8.48 -13.32 -17.64
CA ASN A 10 7.29 -14.08 -17.19
C ASN A 10 7.63 -15.06 -16.04
N TYR A 11 8.31 -14.60 -14.98
CA TYR A 11 8.60 -15.42 -13.80
C TYR A 11 7.92 -14.81 -12.57
N PRO A 12 7.17 -15.60 -11.77
CA PRO A 12 6.47 -15.12 -10.57
C PRO A 12 7.40 -14.64 -9.43
N PHE A 13 8.71 -14.54 -9.67
CA PHE A 13 9.75 -14.33 -8.66
C PHE A 13 10.87 -13.41 -9.15
N ALA A 14 10.54 -12.36 -9.91
CA ALA A 14 11.54 -11.43 -10.41
C ALA A 14 11.64 -10.16 -9.53
N THR A 15 12.85 -9.97 -8.98
CA THR A 15 13.42 -8.79 -8.31
C THR A 15 12.96 -8.47 -6.88
N ILE A 16 13.92 -8.56 -5.94
CA ILE A 16 13.79 -8.26 -4.50
C ILE A 16 13.91 -6.75 -4.26
N ASP A 17 14.67 -6.04 -5.09
CA ASP A 17 14.79 -4.59 -5.06
C ASP A 17 13.71 -3.96 -5.96
N PRO A 18 12.96 -2.96 -5.46
CA PRO A 18 11.92 -2.35 -6.24
C PRO A 18 12.49 -1.53 -7.40
N ASN A 19 11.92 -1.68 -8.60
CA ASN A 19 12.32 -0.86 -9.74
C ASN A 19 11.69 0.54 -9.56
N VAL A 20 12.53 1.57 -9.47
CA VAL A 20 12.08 2.96 -9.35
C VAL A 20 12.13 3.64 -10.71
N GLY A 21 11.02 4.24 -11.13
CA GLY A 21 10.91 5.00 -12.38
C GLY A 21 10.30 6.38 -12.16
N MET A 22 10.88 7.41 -12.79
CA MET A 22 10.33 8.76 -12.77
C MET A 22 9.52 9.04 -14.04
N VAL A 23 8.35 9.65 -13.89
CA VAL A 23 7.48 10.05 -15.00
C VAL A 23 7.08 11.51 -14.85
N GLU A 24 7.24 12.28 -15.92
CA GLU A 24 6.81 13.68 -15.98
C GLU A 24 5.28 13.77 -15.96
N VAL A 25 4.76 14.72 -15.19
CA VAL A 25 3.33 14.97 -15.07
C VAL A 25 2.87 15.80 -16.26
N PRO A 26 1.94 15.29 -17.09
CA PRO A 26 1.35 16.08 -18.15
C PRO A 26 0.56 17.25 -17.56
N ASP A 27 0.97 18.48 -17.85
CA ASP A 27 0.30 19.70 -17.36
C ASP A 27 0.08 20.69 -18.51
N GLU A 28 -1.17 20.81 -18.97
CA GLU A 28 -1.58 21.74 -20.02
C GLU A 28 -1.32 23.21 -19.64
N ARG A 29 -1.30 23.54 -18.35
CA ARG A 29 -1.04 24.91 -17.88
C ARG A 29 0.41 25.28 -18.14
N LEU A 30 1.32 24.34 -17.89
CA LEU A 30 2.74 24.51 -18.16
C LEU A 30 3.00 24.64 -19.66
N GLN A 31 2.27 23.88 -20.48
CA GLN A 31 2.31 24.00 -21.94
C GLN A 31 1.89 25.40 -22.40
N LYS A 32 0.73 25.89 -21.94
CA LYS A 32 0.24 27.24 -22.28
C LYS A 32 1.20 28.36 -21.87
N LEU A 33 1.82 28.25 -20.69
CA LEU A 33 2.84 29.22 -20.25
C LEU A 33 4.08 29.21 -21.14
N THR A 34 4.52 28.03 -21.57
CA THR A 34 5.65 27.85 -22.48
C THR A 34 5.37 28.45 -23.88
N GLU A 35 4.11 28.37 -24.33
CA GLU A 35 3.66 29.01 -25.58
C GLU A 35 3.60 30.54 -25.46
N MET A 36 3.09 31.06 -24.33
CA MET A 36 2.99 32.50 -24.09
C MET A 36 4.35 33.17 -23.87
N ILE A 37 5.26 32.49 -23.19
CA ILE A 37 6.60 32.98 -22.84
C ILE A 37 7.58 31.86 -23.14
N THR A 38 8.26 31.92 -24.29
CA THR A 38 9.21 30.89 -24.72
C THR A 38 10.45 30.88 -23.82
N PRO A 39 10.57 29.94 -22.86
CA PRO A 39 11.69 29.90 -21.96
C PRO A 39 12.84 29.13 -22.61
N LYS A 40 14.05 29.27 -22.08
CA LYS A 40 15.20 28.45 -22.52
C LYS A 40 15.00 26.95 -22.24
N LYS A 41 14.22 26.62 -21.21
CA LYS A 41 13.90 25.25 -20.80
C LYS A 41 12.57 25.23 -20.04
N THR A 42 11.71 24.27 -20.36
CA THR A 42 10.53 23.92 -19.57
C THR A 42 10.84 22.70 -18.73
N VAL A 43 10.55 22.74 -17.44
CA VAL A 43 10.81 21.63 -16.50
C VAL A 43 9.47 21.21 -15.88
N PRO A 44 8.94 20.03 -16.24
CA PRO A 44 7.72 19.53 -15.63
C PRO A 44 7.98 19.01 -14.22
N THR A 45 6.92 18.89 -13.44
CA THR A 45 6.96 18.11 -12.20
C THR A 45 6.95 16.62 -12.53
N THR A 46 7.40 15.78 -11.59
CA THR A 46 7.59 14.34 -11.81
C THR A 46 6.94 13.53 -10.70
N PHE A 47 6.34 12.39 -11.04
CA PHE A 47 6.00 11.33 -10.10
C PHE A 47 7.05 10.24 -10.11
N GLU A 48 7.31 9.67 -8.94
CA GLU A 48 8.10 8.46 -8.78
C GLU A 48 7.17 7.26 -8.66
N PHE A 49 7.44 6.21 -9.42
CA PHE A 49 6.74 4.94 -9.38
C PHE A 49 7.70 3.85 -8.96
N THR A 50 7.33 3.14 -7.91
CA THR A 50 8.05 2.00 -7.37
C THR A 50 7.30 0.74 -7.79
N ASP A 51 7.92 -0.08 -8.63
CA ASP A 51 7.36 -1.38 -9.01
C ASP A 51 7.60 -2.37 -7.87
N ILE A 52 6.50 -2.87 -7.31
CA ILE A 52 6.53 -3.78 -6.16
C ILE A 52 6.08 -5.15 -6.65
N ALA A 53 6.95 -6.16 -6.52
CA ALA A 53 6.69 -7.54 -6.94
C ALA A 53 5.37 -8.07 -6.37
N GLY A 54 4.57 -8.81 -7.14
CA GLY A 54 3.19 -9.17 -6.76
C GLY A 54 3.04 -9.85 -5.39
N ILE A 55 2.01 -9.43 -4.66
CA ILE A 55 1.60 -10.05 -3.39
C ILE A 55 1.02 -11.45 -3.64
N VAL A 56 1.37 -12.38 -2.76
CA VAL A 56 0.79 -13.73 -2.75
C VAL A 56 0.00 -13.91 -1.46
N LYS A 57 -1.12 -14.63 -1.54
CA LYS A 57 -1.89 -15.07 -0.39
C LYS A 57 -0.96 -15.67 0.69
N GLY A 58 -1.09 -15.19 1.93
CA GLY A 58 -0.23 -15.55 3.06
C GLY A 58 0.96 -14.63 3.31
N ALA A 59 1.08 -13.49 2.62
CA ALA A 59 2.14 -12.51 2.88
C ALA A 59 2.19 -12.03 4.34
N SER A 60 1.02 -11.90 4.98
CA SER A 60 0.86 -11.53 6.39
C SER A 60 1.31 -12.60 7.40
N LYS A 61 1.48 -13.86 6.99
CA LYS A 61 1.87 -14.96 7.90
C LYS A 61 3.38 -15.05 8.17
N GLY A 62 4.18 -14.18 7.55
CA GLY A 62 5.59 -14.01 7.86
C GLY A 62 6.55 -15.07 7.31
N GLU A 63 6.07 -16.05 6.53
CA GLU A 63 6.92 -17.02 5.84
C GLU A 63 7.32 -16.49 4.45
N GLY A 64 8.61 -16.22 4.25
CA GLY A 64 9.19 -15.97 2.91
C GLY A 64 9.13 -14.52 2.40
N LEU A 65 8.93 -14.38 1.08
CA LEU A 65 9.01 -13.11 0.33
C LEU A 65 7.97 -12.05 0.73
N GLY A 66 6.85 -12.46 1.35
CA GLY A 66 5.74 -11.56 1.69
C GLY A 66 6.09 -10.44 2.68
N ASN A 67 6.99 -10.69 3.63
CA ASN A 67 7.44 -9.65 4.56
C ASN A 67 8.29 -8.56 3.89
N LYS A 68 9.11 -8.93 2.88
CA LYS A 68 9.89 -7.96 2.11
C LYS A 68 8.97 -7.09 1.25
N PHE A 69 7.94 -7.69 0.68
CA PHE A 69 6.90 -6.97 -0.07
C PHE A 69 6.20 -5.92 0.79
N LEU A 70 5.71 -6.31 1.99
CA LEU A 70 5.05 -5.38 2.90
C LEU A 70 6.00 -4.25 3.36
N ALA A 71 7.30 -4.54 3.49
CA ALA A 71 8.29 -3.51 3.78
C ALA A 71 8.39 -2.47 2.65
N ASN A 72 8.48 -2.91 1.39
CA ASN A 72 8.51 -2.02 0.23
C ASN A 72 7.25 -1.16 0.11
N ILE A 73 6.06 -1.71 0.46
CA ILE A 73 4.82 -0.90 0.48
C ILE A 73 4.89 0.19 1.56
N ARG A 74 5.48 -0.07 2.73
CA ARG A 74 5.59 0.95 3.79
C ARG A 74 6.49 2.12 3.40
N GLU A 75 7.29 1.98 2.35
CA GLU A 75 8.17 3.02 1.84
C GLU A 75 7.49 3.94 0.82
N VAL A 76 6.26 3.62 0.38
CA VAL A 76 5.50 4.44 -0.58
C VAL A 76 4.33 5.16 0.07
N ASP A 77 3.95 6.29 -0.49
CA ASP A 77 2.83 7.11 0.00
C ASP A 77 1.46 6.67 -0.57
N ALA A 78 1.47 5.97 -1.70
CA ALA A 78 0.25 5.54 -2.40
C ALA A 78 0.48 4.23 -3.15
N ILE A 79 -0.59 3.44 -3.26
CA ILE A 79 -0.57 2.14 -3.94
C ILE A 79 -1.46 2.24 -5.18
N VAL A 80 -0.90 1.94 -6.35
CA VAL A 80 -1.66 1.71 -7.58
C VAL A 80 -1.90 0.22 -7.71
N HIS A 81 -3.13 -0.20 -7.42
CA HIS A 81 -3.50 -1.61 -7.53
C HIS A 81 -3.91 -1.95 -8.97
N VAL A 82 -3.04 -2.66 -9.68
CA VAL A 82 -3.33 -3.19 -11.02
C VAL A 82 -4.07 -4.52 -10.89
N VAL A 83 -5.31 -4.56 -11.36
CA VAL A 83 -6.18 -5.73 -11.28
C VAL A 83 -6.42 -6.27 -12.68
N ARG A 84 -6.30 -7.59 -12.84
CA ARG A 84 -6.59 -8.25 -14.11
C ARG A 84 -8.09 -8.30 -14.34
N ALA A 85 -8.54 -7.83 -15.50
CA ALA A 85 -9.96 -7.86 -15.91
C ALA A 85 -10.14 -8.43 -17.33
N PHE A 86 -9.30 -9.38 -17.70
CA PHE A 86 -9.33 -10.07 -18.99
C PHE A 86 -8.87 -11.52 -18.85
N ASP A 87 -9.43 -12.41 -19.66
CA ASP A 87 -9.03 -13.81 -19.72
C ASP A 87 -7.86 -14.01 -20.71
N ASP A 88 -6.91 -14.87 -20.35
CA ASP A 88 -5.74 -15.25 -21.15
C ASP A 88 -5.32 -16.67 -20.72
N GLU A 89 -5.23 -17.58 -21.69
CA GLU A 89 -4.88 -18.98 -21.50
C GLU A 89 -3.41 -19.19 -21.12
N ASN A 90 -2.53 -18.22 -21.40
CA ASN A 90 -1.09 -18.32 -21.15
C ASN A 90 -0.67 -17.90 -19.75
N VAL A 91 -1.59 -17.34 -18.96
CA VAL A 91 -1.31 -16.86 -17.60
C VAL A 91 -1.72 -17.93 -16.60
N MET A 92 -0.80 -18.31 -15.70
CA MET A 92 -1.10 -19.28 -14.64
C MET A 92 -2.29 -18.84 -13.79
N ARG A 93 -3.25 -19.74 -13.62
CA ARG A 93 -4.43 -19.56 -12.79
C ARG A 93 -4.06 -19.82 -11.32
N GLU A 94 -4.70 -19.14 -10.39
CA GLU A 94 -4.53 -19.42 -8.97
C GLU A 94 -4.94 -20.87 -8.65
N GLN A 95 -4.16 -21.55 -7.79
CA GLN A 95 -4.49 -22.91 -7.34
C GLN A 95 -5.87 -22.94 -6.66
N GLY A 96 -6.80 -23.71 -7.22
CA GLY A 96 -8.11 -24.00 -6.62
C GLY A 96 -9.31 -23.24 -7.21
N ARG A 97 -9.15 -22.39 -8.23
CA ARG A 97 -10.28 -21.88 -9.01
C ARG A 97 -10.55 -22.82 -10.20
N GLU A 98 -11.62 -23.60 -10.12
CA GLU A 98 -12.05 -24.53 -11.18
C GLU A 98 -12.87 -23.85 -12.30
N ASP A 99 -13.21 -22.57 -12.13
CA ASP A 99 -14.08 -21.82 -13.04
C ASP A 99 -13.27 -20.91 -13.99
N ALA A 100 -13.74 -20.80 -15.24
CA ALA A 100 -13.03 -20.21 -16.37
C ALA A 100 -12.84 -18.68 -16.35
N PHE A 101 -13.20 -17.99 -15.26
CA PHE A 101 -13.27 -16.52 -15.21
C PHE A 101 -12.27 -15.93 -14.20
N VAL A 102 -11.47 -14.97 -14.64
CA VAL A 102 -10.73 -14.09 -13.73
C VAL A 102 -11.74 -13.29 -12.92
N ASP A 103 -11.65 -13.31 -11.58
CA ASP A 103 -12.51 -12.49 -10.72
C ASP A 103 -11.69 -11.32 -10.14
N PRO A 104 -11.81 -10.11 -10.73
CA PRO A 104 -11.08 -8.93 -10.29
C PRO A 104 -11.42 -8.53 -8.85
N LEU A 105 -12.66 -8.76 -8.40
CA LEU A 105 -13.09 -8.37 -7.06
C LEU A 105 -12.45 -9.26 -6.01
N ALA A 106 -12.40 -10.57 -6.25
CA ALA A 106 -11.70 -11.50 -5.38
C ALA A 106 -10.20 -11.18 -5.24
N ASP A 107 -9.56 -10.74 -6.33
CA ASP A 107 -8.15 -10.34 -6.32
C ASP A 107 -7.97 -9.04 -5.49
N ILE A 108 -8.86 -8.05 -5.69
CA ILE A 108 -8.89 -6.82 -4.88
C ILE A 108 -9.02 -7.15 -3.39
N ASP A 109 -9.98 -8.00 -3.04
CA ASP A 109 -10.28 -8.37 -1.66
C ASP A 109 -9.13 -9.15 -1.02
N THR A 110 -8.49 -10.05 -1.78
CA THR A 110 -7.34 -10.82 -1.30
C THR A 110 -6.20 -9.90 -0.89
N ILE A 111 -5.86 -8.92 -1.74
CA ILE A 111 -4.77 -7.98 -1.47
C ILE A 111 -5.11 -7.06 -0.30
N ASN A 112 -6.32 -6.50 -0.28
CA ASN A 112 -6.77 -5.66 0.83
C ASN A 112 -6.74 -6.42 2.16
N LEU A 113 -7.20 -7.68 2.17
CA LEU A 113 -7.20 -8.51 3.37
C LEU A 113 -5.78 -8.76 3.89
N GLU A 114 -4.81 -9.05 3.02
CA GLU A 114 -3.41 -9.23 3.44
C GLU A 114 -2.81 -7.96 4.04
N LEU A 115 -3.11 -6.77 3.48
CA LEU A 115 -2.69 -5.49 4.04
C LEU A 115 -3.34 -5.26 5.43
N ILE A 116 -4.63 -5.56 5.56
CA ILE A 116 -5.39 -5.43 6.82
C ILE A 116 -4.82 -6.37 7.88
N LEU A 117 -4.51 -7.62 7.53
CA LEU A 117 -3.94 -8.60 8.45
C LEU A 117 -2.54 -8.17 8.94
N ALA A 118 -1.72 -7.62 8.03
CA ALA A 118 -0.40 -7.09 8.39
C ALA A 118 -0.49 -5.88 9.35
N ASP A 119 -1.44 -4.97 9.12
CA ASP A 119 -1.71 -3.86 10.02
C ASP A 119 -2.29 -4.33 11.36
N LEU A 120 -3.20 -5.31 11.35
CA LEU A 120 -3.78 -5.87 12.56
C LEU A 120 -2.72 -6.52 13.46
N GLU A 121 -1.74 -7.21 12.88
CA GLU A 121 -0.61 -7.76 13.65
C GLU A 121 0.21 -6.64 14.30
N SER A 122 0.53 -5.58 13.55
CA SER A 122 1.27 -4.41 14.05
C SER A 122 0.49 -3.69 15.16
N VAL A 123 -0.79 -3.44 14.93
CA VAL A 123 -1.71 -2.81 15.88
C VAL A 123 -1.84 -3.63 17.14
N ASN A 124 -1.97 -4.96 17.07
CA ASN A 124 -2.06 -5.81 18.25
C ASN A 124 -0.79 -5.76 19.12
N LYS A 125 0.41 -5.80 18.48
CA LYS A 125 1.69 -5.67 19.19
C LYS A 125 1.80 -4.31 19.88
N ARG A 126 1.44 -3.22 19.20
CA ARG A 126 1.46 -1.86 19.77
C ARG A 126 0.42 -1.71 20.87
N TYR A 127 -0.81 -2.18 20.67
CA TYR A 127 -1.91 -2.11 21.62
C TYR A 127 -1.51 -2.72 22.97
N ALA A 128 -0.97 -3.94 22.98
CA ALA A 128 -0.59 -4.62 24.22
C ALA A 128 0.53 -3.90 24.99
N ARG A 129 1.43 -3.20 24.29
CA ARG A 129 2.49 -2.39 24.88
C ARG A 129 1.94 -1.09 25.48
N VAL A 130 1.17 -0.36 24.68
CA VAL A 130 0.65 0.97 25.02
C VAL A 130 -0.44 0.88 26.09
N GLU A 131 -1.26 -0.17 26.11
CA GLU A 131 -2.27 -0.40 27.15
C GLU A 131 -1.65 -0.36 28.56
N LYS A 132 -0.51 -1.03 28.75
CA LYS A 132 0.19 -1.06 30.04
C LYS A 132 0.71 0.31 30.46
N MET A 133 1.21 1.08 29.50
CA MET A 133 1.75 2.43 29.73
C MET A 133 0.63 3.44 30.00
N ALA A 134 -0.45 3.39 29.22
CA ALA A 134 -1.62 4.26 29.34
C ALA A 134 -2.32 4.11 30.71
N ARG A 135 -2.34 2.89 31.29
CA ARG A 135 -2.87 2.65 32.64
C ARG A 135 -2.18 3.46 33.74
N THR A 136 -0.92 3.84 33.53
CA THR A 136 -0.19 4.68 34.51
C THR A 136 -0.57 6.16 34.43
N GLN A 137 -1.25 6.59 33.36
CA GLN A 137 -1.73 7.96 33.08
C GLN A 137 -0.67 9.08 33.16
N LYS A 138 0.62 8.73 33.27
CA LYS A 138 1.73 9.69 33.35
C LYS A 138 2.19 10.16 31.97
N ASP A 139 2.07 9.29 30.98
CA ASP A 139 2.47 9.57 29.60
C ASP A 139 1.23 9.88 28.76
N LYS A 140 1.06 11.16 28.44
CA LYS A 140 -0.08 11.64 27.65
C LYS A 140 -0.06 11.10 26.22
N ASP A 141 1.14 10.87 25.66
CA ASP A 141 1.29 10.40 24.29
C ASP A 141 0.85 8.93 24.20
N SER A 142 1.25 8.10 25.16
CA SER A 142 0.74 6.72 25.27
C SER A 142 -0.78 6.64 25.45
N VAL A 143 -1.37 7.57 26.20
CA VAL A 143 -2.84 7.60 26.37
C VAL A 143 -3.53 7.98 25.06
N ALA A 144 -3.01 8.96 24.32
CA ALA A 144 -3.55 9.34 23.01
C ALA A 144 -3.41 8.20 21.98
N GLU A 145 -2.23 7.56 21.91
CA GLU A 145 -2.02 6.39 21.04
C GLU A 145 -2.98 5.25 21.39
N PHE A 146 -3.20 4.98 22.69
CA PHE A 146 -4.13 3.94 23.11
C PHE A 146 -5.56 4.18 22.62
N ILE A 147 -6.06 5.42 22.75
CA ILE A 147 -7.43 5.78 22.31
C ILE A 147 -7.59 5.57 20.80
N VAL A 148 -6.58 5.97 20.02
CA VAL A 148 -6.59 5.77 18.56
C VAL A 148 -6.53 4.28 18.21
N LEU A 149 -5.67 3.50 18.87
CA LEU A 149 -5.59 2.05 18.66
C LEU A 149 -6.90 1.33 19.06
N GLN A 150 -7.61 1.81 20.08
CA GLN A 150 -8.95 1.30 20.45
C GLN A 150 -10.00 1.53 19.36
N LYS A 151 -9.87 2.60 18.55
CA LYS A 151 -10.75 2.83 17.40
C LYS A 151 -10.37 1.95 16.20
N ILE A 152 -9.07 1.82 15.92
CA ILE A 152 -8.57 1.13 14.72
C ILE A 152 -8.72 -0.38 14.82
N LYS A 153 -8.34 -0.96 15.96
CA LYS A 153 -8.29 -2.41 16.16
C LYS A 153 -9.59 -3.14 15.75
N PRO A 154 -10.79 -2.77 16.24
CA PRO A 154 -12.02 -3.50 15.90
C PRO A 154 -12.37 -3.39 14.41
N VAL A 155 -11.98 -2.31 13.72
CA VAL A 155 -12.23 -2.14 12.28
C VAL A 155 -11.35 -3.09 11.47
N LEU A 156 -10.07 -3.21 11.84
CA LEU A 156 -9.17 -4.19 11.22
C LEU A 156 -9.60 -5.64 11.52
N GLU A 157 -10.12 -5.92 12.72
CA GLU A 157 -10.68 -7.24 13.09
C GLU A 157 -11.93 -7.59 12.28
N ASP A 158 -12.73 -6.59 11.87
CA ASP A 158 -13.88 -6.74 10.98
C ASP A 158 -13.48 -6.84 9.48
N GLY A 159 -12.18 -6.92 9.19
CA GLY A 159 -11.68 -7.01 7.81
C GLY A 159 -11.85 -5.71 7.02
N LYS A 160 -11.97 -4.56 7.68
CA LYS A 160 -12.07 -3.23 7.06
C LYS A 160 -10.76 -2.46 7.22
N SER A 161 -10.47 -1.61 6.24
CA SER A 161 -9.22 -0.83 6.21
C SER A 161 -9.29 0.41 7.11
N ALA A 162 -8.16 0.80 7.70
CA ALA A 162 -8.12 1.93 8.65
C ALA A 162 -8.48 3.28 8.00
N ARG A 163 -8.27 3.46 6.68
CA ARG A 163 -8.71 4.66 5.93
C ARG A 163 -10.22 4.89 5.94
N THR A 164 -11.03 3.89 6.31
CA THR A 164 -12.50 4.02 6.41
C THR A 164 -12.96 4.72 7.69
N ILE A 165 -12.04 4.98 8.62
CA ILE A 165 -12.32 5.60 9.91
C ILE A 165 -12.12 7.11 9.80
N GLU A 166 -13.06 7.89 10.34
CA GLU A 166 -12.88 9.32 10.51
C GLU A 166 -12.07 9.61 11.78
N PHE A 167 -10.98 10.37 11.61
CA PHE A 167 -10.13 10.83 12.69
C PHE A 167 -10.19 12.34 12.81
N THR A 168 -10.05 12.84 14.03
CA THR A 168 -9.80 14.27 14.28
C THR A 168 -8.37 14.64 13.88
N ASP A 169 -8.08 15.93 13.67
CA ASP A 169 -6.73 16.40 13.30
C ASP A 169 -5.63 15.95 14.27
N GLU A 170 -5.94 15.87 15.57
CA GLU A 170 -4.99 15.39 16.58
C GLU A 170 -4.80 13.87 16.51
N GLU A 171 -5.87 13.11 16.27
CA GLU A 171 -5.78 11.66 16.07
C GLU A 171 -5.03 11.32 14.78
N GLN A 172 -5.22 12.10 13.71
CA GLN A 172 -4.54 11.88 12.43
C GLN A 172 -3.02 11.96 12.57
N LYS A 173 -2.49 12.84 13.45
CA LYS A 173 -1.05 12.91 13.75
C LYS A 173 -0.54 11.61 14.36
N VAL A 174 -1.33 11.02 15.27
CA VAL A 174 -1.03 9.73 15.90
C VAL A 174 -1.10 8.60 14.87
N VAL A 175 -2.17 8.55 14.06
CA VAL A 175 -2.34 7.56 12.98
C VAL A 175 -1.16 7.59 12.02
N LYS A 176 -0.69 8.78 11.64
CA LYS A 176 0.49 8.94 10.76
C LYS A 176 1.76 8.29 11.35
N GLY A 177 1.92 8.31 12.67
CA GLY A 177 3.05 7.64 13.36
C GLY A 177 2.92 6.12 13.47
N LEU A 178 1.78 5.55 13.10
CA LEU A 178 1.57 4.10 13.07
C LEU A 178 2.10 3.46 11.77
N PHE A 179 2.23 4.24 10.69
CA PHE A 179 2.64 3.78 9.36
C PHE A 179 1.81 2.55 8.89
N LEU A 180 0.49 2.67 9.01
CA LEU A 180 -0.45 1.65 8.55
C LEU A 180 -0.45 1.59 7.01
N LEU A 181 -0.61 0.38 6.49
CA LEU A 181 -0.75 0.09 5.06
C LEU A 181 -2.17 0.40 4.55
N THR A 182 -3.13 0.43 5.46
CA THR A 182 -4.57 0.49 5.19
C THR A 182 -5.25 1.78 5.56
#